data_AF-A0A8I1TLT3-F1
#
_entry.id   AF-A0A8I1TLT3-F1
#
_cell.length_a   1.000
_cell.length_b   1.000
_cell.length_c   1.000
_cell.angle_alpha   90.00
_cell.angle_beta   90.00
_cell.angle_gamma   90.00
#
_symmetry.space_group_name_H-M   'P 1'
#
loop_
_entity.id
_entity.type
_entity.pdbx_description
1 polymer ?
#
loop_
_entity_poly.entity_id
_entity_poly.type
_entity_poly.pdbx_seq_one_letter_code
_entity_poly.pdbx_strand_id
1 'polypeptide(L)' 'MWAVTGWAAATWLRVTLALAAVVGVLWLVLGSSSGWFWATVVAAVFIEWQTTRALAAEWGAEARHSWWWTR' A
#
# COMPACT_ATOMS: atom_id res chain seq x y z
N MET A 1 -4.95 19.65 1.05
CA MET A 1 -5.60 18.64 1.91
C MET A 1 -6.40 17.61 1.10
N TRP A 2 -7.64 17.87 0.67
CA TRP A 2 -8.50 16.84 0.04
C TRP A 2 -7.93 16.18 -1.21
N ALA A 3 -7.29 16.95 -2.09
CA ALA A 3 -6.65 16.41 -3.29
C ALA A 3 -5.52 15.41 -2.95
N VAL A 4 -4.68 15.73 -1.97
CA VAL A 4 -3.57 14.87 -1.54
C VAL A 4 -4.08 13.64 -0.78
N THR A 5 -5.09 13.81 0.09
CA THR A 5 -5.76 12.67 0.74
C THR A 5 -6.38 11.72 -0.29
N GLY A 6 -7.10 12.26 -1.28
CA GLY A 6 -7.74 11.47 -2.33
C GLY A 6 -6.73 10.73 -3.21
N TRP A 7 -5.64 11.43 -3.60
CA TRP A 7 -4.54 10.82 -4.34
C TRP A 7 -3.86 9.71 -3.54
N ALA A 8 -3.53 9.95 -2.26
CA ALA A 8 -2.87 8.96 -1.41
C ALA A 8 -3.75 7.71 -1.24
N ALA A 9 -5.06 7.89 -0.99
CA ALA A 9 -6.01 6.80 -0.86
C ALA A 9 -6.16 6.00 -2.18
N ALA A 10 -6.23 6.68 -3.32
CA ALA A 10 -6.33 6.03 -4.63
C ALA A 10 -5.05 5.26 -4.98
N THR A 11 -3.88 5.82 -4.70
CA THR A 11 -2.58 5.16 -4.92
C THR A 11 -2.44 3.95 -4.02
N TRP A 12 -2.76 4.09 -2.73
CA TRP A 12 -2.80 2.97 -1.78
C TRP A 12 -3.68 1.85 -2.31
N LEU A 13 -4.95 2.14 -2.63
CA LEU A 13 -5.90 1.14 -3.11
C LEU A 13 -5.41 0.41 -4.37
N ARG A 14 -4.81 1.12 -5.33
CA ARG A 14 -4.27 0.52 -6.55
C ARG A 14 -3.15 -0.48 -6.25
N VAL A 15 -2.24 -0.12 -5.33
CA VAL A 15 -1.14 -1.00 -4.92
C VAL A 15 -1.68 -2.23 -4.19
N THR A 16 -2.58 -2.04 -3.22
CA THR A 16 -3.20 -3.13 -2.47
C THR A 16 -3.92 -4.11 -3.40
N LEU A 17 -4.69 -3.60 -4.37
CA LEU A 17 -5.39 -4.44 -5.34
C LEU A 17 -4.42 -5.19 -6.27
N ALA A 18 -3.34 -4.55 -6.71
CA ALA A 18 -2.32 -5.21 -7.52
C ALA A 18 -1.63 -6.35 -6.74
N LEU A 19 -1.26 -6.10 -5.48
CA LEU A 19 -0.66 -7.13 -4.61
C LEU A 19 -1.64 -8.27 -4.35
N ALA A 20 -2.90 -7.95 -4.06
CA ALA A 20 -3.95 -8.96 -3.85
C ALA A 20 -4.16 -9.83 -5.10
N ALA A 21 -4.15 -9.22 -6.29
CA ALA A 21 -4.24 -9.96 -7.55
C ALA A 21 -3.05 -10.92 -7.75
N VAL A 22 -1.82 -10.45 -7.49
CA VAL A 22 -0.62 -11.29 -7.57
C VAL A 22 -0.68 -12.46 -6.59
N VAL A 23 -1.03 -12.21 -5.33
CA VAL A 23 -1.17 -13.26 -4.31
C VAL A 23 -2.27 -14.25 -4.70
N GLY A 24 -3.41 -13.77 -5.20
CA GLY A 24 -4.51 -14.63 -5.67
C GLY A 24 -4.12 -15.52 -6.84
N VAL A 25 -3.42 -14.98 -7.84
CA VAL A 25 -2.90 -15.77 -8.98
C VAL A 25 -1.90 -16.81 -8.50
N LEU A 26 -0.96 -16.44 -7.63
CA LEU A 26 0.04 -17.39 -7.12
C LEU A 26 -0.57 -18.45 -6.20
N TRP A 27 -1.62 -18.11 -5.48
CA TRP A 27 -2.38 -19.10 -4.70
C TRP A 27 -2.99 -20.16 -5.62
N LEU A 28 -3.60 -19.76 -6.76
CA LEU A 28 -4.16 -20.70 -7.73
C LEU A 28 -3.10 -21.61 -8.38
N VAL A 29 -1.87 -21.11 -8.55
CA VAL A 29 -0.77 -21.84 -9.21
C VAL A 29 0.00 -22.75 -8.24
N LEU A 30 0.34 -22.24 -7.04
CA LEU A 30 1.23 -22.91 -6.09
C LEU A 30 0.50 -23.61 -4.95
N GLY A 31 -0.72 -23.16 -4.61
CA GLY A 31 -1.47 -23.62 -3.44
C GLY A 31 -0.87 -23.18 -2.11
N SER A 32 -1.63 -23.38 -1.02
CA SER A 32 -1.25 -23.00 0.34
C SER A 32 -0.19 -23.90 0.98
N SER A 33 0.07 -25.08 0.42
CA SER A 33 1.10 -26.01 0.88
C SER A 33 2.52 -25.65 0.40
N SER A 34 2.64 -24.73 -0.57
CA SER A 34 3.93 -24.32 -1.12
C SER A 34 4.60 -23.26 -0.24
N GLY A 35 5.85 -23.50 0.16
CA GLY A 35 6.65 -22.48 0.87
C GLY A 35 6.88 -21.22 0.03
N TRP A 36 6.93 -21.35 -1.30
CA TRP A 36 7.06 -20.21 -2.21
C TRP A 36 5.84 -19.29 -2.18
N PHE A 37 4.64 -19.85 -2.03
CA PHE A 37 3.42 -19.04 -1.85
C PHE A 37 3.53 -18.14 -0.61
N TRP A 38 3.94 -18.72 0.52
CA TRP A 38 4.13 -17.97 1.76
C TRP A 38 5.24 -16.93 1.67
N ALA A 39 6.34 -17.23 0.98
CA ALA A 39 7.38 -16.25 0.70
C ALA A 39 6.83 -15.06 -0.09
N THR A 40 5.97 -15.29 -1.08
CA THR A 40 5.31 -14.21 -1.81
C THR A 40 4.34 -13.41 -0.94
N VAL A 41 3.56 -14.07 -0.07
CA VAL A 41 2.67 -13.38 0.88
C VAL A 41 3.46 -12.43 1.78
N VAL A 42 4.59 -12.90 2.34
CA VAL A 42 5.47 -12.06 3.19
C VAL A 42 6.02 -10.88 2.39
N ALA A 43 6.47 -11.10 1.15
CA ALA A 43 6.96 -10.03 0.29
C ALA A 43 5.85 -9.01 -0.01
N ALA A 44 4.63 -9.45 -0.31
CA ALA A 44 3.49 -8.57 -0.55
C ALA A 44 3.15 -7.72 0.68
N VAL A 45 3.13 -8.31 1.87
CA VAL A 45 2.92 -7.57 3.14
C VAL A 45 4.00 -6.52 3.35
N PHE A 46 5.27 -6.84 3.06
CA PHE A 46 6.36 -5.88 3.22
C PHE A 46 6.23 -4.70 2.23
N ILE A 47 5.86 -4.98 0.97
CA ILE A 47 5.64 -3.92 -0.03
C ILE A 47 4.48 -3.02 0.40
N GLU A 48 3.35 -3.61 0.81
CA GLU A 48 2.20 -2.87 1.30
C GLU A 48 2.59 -1.95 2.48
N TRP A 49 3.30 -2.49 3.47
CA TRP A 49 3.77 -1.75 4.63
C TRP A 49 4.64 -0.54 4.26
N GLN A 50 5.64 -0.74 3.39
CA GLN A 50 6.51 0.34 2.94
C GLN A 50 5.73 1.40 2.15
N THR A 51 4.77 0.97 1.32
CA THR A 51 3.93 1.88 0.53
C THR A 51 3.05 2.74 1.45
N THR A 52 2.38 2.13 2.44
CA THR A 52 1.58 2.86 3.43
C THR A 52 2.43 3.86 4.21
N ARG A 53 3.64 3.47 4.62
CA ARG A 53 4.56 4.38 5.34
C ARG A 53 4.98 5.57 4.49
N ALA A 54 5.32 5.35 3.22
CA ALA A 54 5.70 6.42 2.30
C ALA A 54 4.54 7.39 2.07
N LEU A 55 3.35 6.87 1.77
CA LEU A 55 2.14 7.68 1.57
C LEU A 55 1.76 8.47 2.83
N ALA A 56 1.87 7.87 4.02
CA ALA A 56 1.62 8.56 5.28
C ALA A 56 2.64 9.67 5.55
N ALA A 57 3.91 9.47 5.18
CA ALA A 57 4.95 10.49 5.31
C ALA A 57 4.70 11.67 4.38
N GLU A 58 4.37 11.42 3.11
CA GLU A 58 4.03 12.47 2.13
C GLU A 58 2.78 13.23 2.54
N TRP A 59 1.73 12.50 2.92
CA TRP A 59 0.49 13.11 3.42
C TRP A 59 0.75 13.94 4.68
N GLY A 60 1.56 13.43 5.62
CA GLY A 60 1.90 14.13 6.86
C GLY A 60 2.84 15.33 6.65
N ALA A 61 3.65 15.36 5.60
CA ALA A 61 4.44 16.52 5.22
C ALA A 61 3.52 17.63 4.68
N GLU A 62 2.64 17.31 3.74
CA GLU A 62 1.66 18.26 3.21
C GLU A 62 0.71 18.77 4.30
N ALA A 63 0.27 17.87 5.19
CA ALA A 63 -0.59 18.17 6.33
C ALA A 63 -0.01 19.30 7.20
N ARG A 64 1.32 19.31 7.40
CA ARG A 64 2.00 20.33 8.20
C ARG A 64 2.10 21.68 7.52
N HIS A 65 2.19 21.72 6.20
CA HIS A 65 2.37 22.98 5.45
C HIS A 65 1.04 23.67 5.14
N SER A 66 -0.06 22.93 4.98
CA SER A 66 -1.35 23.52 4.62
C SER A 66 -2.42 23.44 5.73
N TRP A 67 -2.02 23.25 6.99
CA TRP A 67 -2.94 23.27 8.12
C TRP A 67 -3.43 24.67 8.49
N TRP A 68 -4.53 24.74 9.23
CA TRP A 68 -5.21 26.00 9.56
C TRP A 68 -4.42 26.91 10.51
N TRP A 69 -3.50 26.37 11.31
CA TRP A 69 -2.62 27.14 12.22
C TRP A 69 -1.31 27.59 11.57
N THR A 70 -1.01 27.15 10.35
CA THR A 70 0.16 27.60 9.56
C THR A 70 -0.22 28.69 8.55
N ARG A 71 -1.39 29.32 8.70
CA ARG A 71 -1.81 30.49 7.92
C ARG A 71 -1.37 31.79 8.58
#